data_AF-A0A962SCF5-F1
#
_entry.id   AF-A0A962SCF5-F1
#
_cell.length_a   1.000
_cell.length_b   1.000
_cell.length_c   1.000
_cell.angle_alpha   90.00
_cell.angle_beta   90.00
_cell.angle_gamma   90.00
#
_symmetry.space_group_name_H-M   'P 1'
#
loop_
_entity.id
_entity.type
_entity.pdbx_description
1 polymer ?
#
loop_
_entity_poly.entity_id
_entity_poly.type
_entity_poly.pdbx_seq_one_letter_code
_entity_poly.pdbx_strand_id
1 'polypeptide(L)'
;MSEVKRDSKSAAGTAQPHESAHLHVAGEATYVDDIPESSGTLHAALGLSERAHARIRALDFSQVLDAPGVLKVLTAKDIPGQNQCGPIAGDDPILADGEVQFVGQPVFVVVATSMTLARRAAALAKIDYEDLPAILSVQQAREQQSLLVPPMHLKRGDAARKLDEAPHTLSGELHVGGQEQFYLEGQISYAIPKEDGGMQLYCSTQHPTEMQHLVAHALNRDFNQVLVESRRMGGGFGGKESQSGLFACVAAICADHLQRPVKLRLDRDDDFLATGKRHCFYYEYQAGFDDEGRILALKVEMVLRGGFSTDLTPPVATRAICHVDNAYYLSDADIKALCGKTHSQSNTAFRGFGGPQGAIVIEYIIDNIARELGRDALDVRRVNFYGTGERNVTPYGQTVEDNVIHELVDQLEASSDYVARRGAIREFNKQSPVLKKGLALTPVKFG
;
A
#
# COMPACT_ATOMS: atom_id res chain seq x y z
N MET A 1 -20.87 -51.90 -12.61
CA MET A 1 -20.38 -50.66 -11.99
C MET A 1 -18.87 -50.68 -12.08
N SER A 2 -18.30 -50.03 -13.09
CA SER A 2 -16.84 -49.93 -13.24
C SER A 2 -16.32 -48.87 -12.28
N GLU A 3 -15.52 -49.30 -11.31
CA GLU A 3 -14.76 -48.41 -10.44
C GLU A 3 -13.86 -47.51 -11.29
N VAL A 4 -14.20 -46.22 -11.33
CA VAL A 4 -13.28 -45.19 -11.83
C VAL A 4 -12.16 -45.08 -10.81
N LYS A 5 -11.06 -45.79 -11.03
CA LYS A 5 -9.78 -45.54 -10.35
C LYS A 5 -9.36 -44.12 -10.70
N ARG A 6 -9.67 -43.15 -9.83
CA ARG A 6 -9.02 -41.84 -9.86
C ARG A 6 -7.57 -42.07 -9.45
N ASP A 7 -6.68 -42.04 -10.44
CA ASP A 7 -5.24 -41.99 -10.24
C ASP A 7 -4.92 -40.67 -9.51
N SER A 8 -4.88 -40.70 -8.17
CA SER A 8 -4.73 -39.51 -7.34
C SER A 8 -3.26 -39.08 -7.30
N LYS A 9 -2.73 -38.64 -8.44
CA LYS A 9 -1.49 -37.85 -8.41
C LYS A 9 -1.82 -36.52 -7.74
N SER A 10 -1.16 -36.25 -6.62
CA SER A 10 -1.30 -34.97 -5.93
C SER A 10 -0.93 -33.84 -6.89
N ALA A 11 -1.80 -32.82 -6.98
CA ALA A 11 -1.47 -31.60 -7.73
C ALA A 11 -0.36 -30.78 -7.03
N ALA A 12 -0.17 -30.97 -5.72
CA ALA A 12 0.82 -30.25 -4.93
C ALA A 12 2.25 -30.60 -5.39
N GLY A 13 3.09 -29.57 -5.56
CA GLY A 13 4.47 -29.71 -6.02
C GLY A 13 4.63 -29.91 -7.53
N THR A 14 3.54 -29.88 -8.30
CA THR A 14 3.59 -29.95 -9.78
C THR A 14 3.32 -28.58 -10.41
N ALA A 15 4.03 -28.26 -11.49
CA ALA A 15 3.86 -27.01 -12.22
C ALA A 15 2.60 -27.04 -13.10
N GLN A 16 1.43 -26.83 -12.50
CA GLN A 16 0.17 -26.70 -13.22
C GLN A 16 -0.06 -25.24 -13.66
N PRO A 17 -0.63 -25.01 -14.86
CA PRO A 17 -1.10 -23.68 -15.24
C PRO A 17 -2.17 -23.15 -14.28
N HIS A 18 -2.28 -21.82 -14.18
CA HIS A 18 -3.40 -21.19 -13.46
C HIS A 18 -4.75 -21.63 -14.05
N GLU A 19 -5.72 -21.99 -13.21
CA GLU A 19 -6.99 -22.62 -13.65
C GLU A 19 -7.76 -21.79 -14.69
N SER A 20 -7.78 -20.46 -14.53
CA SER A 20 -8.43 -19.54 -15.48
C SER A 20 -7.51 -19.04 -16.61
N ALA A 21 -6.29 -19.57 -16.78
CA ALA A 21 -5.35 -19.06 -17.78
C ALA A 21 -5.90 -19.11 -19.21
N HIS A 22 -6.57 -20.20 -19.57
CA HIS A 22 -7.21 -20.34 -20.89
C HIS A 22 -8.28 -19.26 -21.13
N LEU A 23 -9.08 -18.94 -20.12
CA LEU A 23 -10.09 -17.87 -20.18
C LEU A 23 -9.46 -16.48 -20.31
N HIS A 24 -8.33 -16.23 -19.62
CA HIS A 24 -7.62 -14.95 -19.72
C HIS A 24 -7.11 -14.72 -21.15
N VAL A 25 -6.54 -15.75 -21.78
CA VAL A 25 -6.00 -15.67 -23.14
C VAL A 25 -7.12 -15.51 -24.18
N ALA A 26 -8.27 -16.17 -23.96
CA ALA A 26 -9.42 -16.09 -24.85
C ALA A 26 -10.26 -14.80 -24.68
N GLY A 27 -10.05 -14.03 -23.61
CA GLY A 27 -10.91 -12.89 -23.26
C GLY A 27 -12.28 -13.30 -22.70
N GLU A 28 -12.39 -14.54 -22.19
CA GLU A 28 -13.63 -15.12 -21.67
C GLU A 28 -13.74 -15.01 -20.14
N ALA A 29 -12.67 -14.55 -19.47
CA ALA A 29 -12.69 -14.31 -18.03
C ALA A 29 -13.34 -12.96 -17.71
N THR A 30 -14.57 -13.01 -17.21
CA THR A 30 -15.35 -11.84 -16.80
C THR A 30 -14.73 -11.11 -15.60
N TYR A 31 -14.37 -9.85 -15.78
CA TYR A 31 -14.08 -8.89 -14.70
C TYR A 31 -15.33 -8.07 -14.35
N VAL A 32 -15.27 -7.19 -13.35
CA VAL A 32 -16.48 -6.51 -12.86
C VAL A 32 -17.14 -5.65 -13.95
N ASP A 33 -16.34 -4.98 -14.79
CA ASP A 33 -16.91 -4.13 -15.85
C ASP A 33 -17.49 -4.94 -17.01
N ASP A 34 -17.04 -6.18 -17.19
CA ASP A 34 -17.51 -7.10 -18.23
C ASP A 34 -18.87 -7.72 -17.87
N ILE A 35 -19.33 -7.58 -16.62
CA ILE A 35 -20.64 -8.07 -16.20
C ILE A 35 -21.71 -7.35 -17.00
N PRO A 36 -22.62 -8.09 -17.68
CA PRO A 36 -23.72 -7.48 -18.41
C PRO A 36 -24.55 -6.56 -17.50
N GLU A 37 -24.76 -5.34 -17.96
CA GLU A 37 -25.51 -4.35 -17.20
C GLU A 37 -27.00 -4.68 -17.20
N SER A 38 -27.62 -4.49 -16.04
CA SER A 38 -29.07 -4.60 -15.89
C SER A 38 -29.74 -3.48 -16.68
N SER A 39 -30.95 -3.72 -17.17
CA SER A 39 -31.71 -2.67 -17.84
C SER A 39 -31.90 -1.47 -16.91
N GLY A 40 -31.59 -0.28 -17.44
CA GLY A 40 -31.69 0.96 -16.67
C GLY A 40 -30.52 1.24 -15.72
N THR A 41 -29.39 0.55 -15.86
CA THR A 41 -28.14 0.92 -15.18
C THR A 41 -27.78 2.39 -15.45
N LEU A 42 -27.30 3.05 -14.39
CA LEU A 42 -26.75 4.40 -14.41
C LEU A 42 -25.26 4.34 -14.09
N HIS A 43 -24.57 5.46 -14.33
CA HIS A 43 -23.14 5.55 -14.08
C HIS A 43 -22.83 6.75 -13.18
N ALA A 44 -21.90 6.54 -12.27
CA ALA A 44 -21.42 7.56 -11.36
C ALA A 44 -20.02 8.06 -11.76
N ALA A 45 -19.73 9.32 -11.46
CA ALA A 45 -18.39 9.92 -11.53
C ALA A 45 -18.17 10.79 -10.30
N LEU A 46 -16.95 10.77 -9.75
CA LEU A 46 -16.59 11.56 -8.58
C LEU A 46 -16.22 12.99 -8.99
N GLY A 47 -16.59 13.95 -8.15
CA GLY A 47 -16.02 15.29 -8.14
C GLY A 47 -14.89 15.35 -7.14
N LEU A 48 -13.66 15.56 -7.60
CA LEU A 48 -12.45 15.49 -6.79
C LEU A 48 -11.94 16.88 -6.38
N SER A 49 -11.31 16.96 -5.21
CA SER A 49 -10.68 18.18 -4.74
C SER A 49 -9.47 18.58 -5.59
N GLU A 50 -9.35 19.87 -5.89
CA GLU A 50 -8.16 20.45 -6.53
C GLU A 50 -7.14 20.99 -5.52
N ARG A 51 -7.45 20.93 -4.22
CA ARG A 51 -6.65 21.53 -3.14
C ARG A 51 -6.08 20.47 -2.21
N ALA A 52 -4.83 20.67 -1.80
CA ALA A 52 -4.16 19.80 -0.83
C ALA A 52 -4.75 19.96 0.57
N HIS A 53 -5.08 21.18 0.98
CA HIS A 53 -5.73 21.45 2.27
C HIS A 53 -6.54 22.73 2.16
N ALA A 54 -7.86 22.66 2.33
CA ALA A 54 -8.72 23.82 2.22
C ALA A 54 -10.08 23.60 2.90
N ARG A 55 -10.73 24.69 3.34
CA ARG A 55 -12.16 24.66 3.67
C ARG A 55 -12.98 24.85 2.40
N ILE A 56 -14.07 24.09 2.28
CA ILE A 56 -15.07 24.27 1.23
C ILE A 56 -15.99 25.41 1.66
N ARG A 57 -15.99 26.51 0.90
CA ARG A 57 -16.85 27.68 1.16
C ARG A 57 -18.21 27.53 0.49
N ALA A 58 -18.23 27.06 -0.76
CA ALA A 58 -19.45 26.85 -1.53
C ALA A 58 -19.25 25.78 -2.61
N LEU A 59 -20.35 25.12 -2.99
CA LEU A 59 -20.45 24.19 -4.09
C LEU A 59 -21.50 24.70 -5.07
N ASP A 60 -21.13 24.93 -6.33
CA ASP A 60 -22.04 25.31 -7.41
C ASP A 60 -22.14 24.17 -8.42
N PHE A 61 -23.34 23.59 -8.47
CA PHE A 61 -23.70 22.49 -9.38
C PHE A 61 -24.62 22.93 -10.51
N SER A 62 -24.86 24.23 -10.70
CA SER A 62 -25.81 24.73 -11.72
C SER A 62 -25.54 24.14 -13.11
N GLN A 63 -24.30 24.26 -13.60
CA GLN A 63 -23.90 23.69 -14.90
C GLN A 63 -23.88 22.16 -14.92
N VAL A 64 -23.67 21.52 -13.76
CA VAL A 64 -23.68 20.05 -13.63
C VAL A 64 -25.11 19.54 -13.82
N LEU A 65 -26.08 20.17 -13.17
CA LEU A 65 -27.49 19.78 -13.21
C LEU A 65 -28.11 20.02 -14.59
N ASP A 66 -27.65 21.05 -15.31
CA ASP A 66 -28.08 21.33 -16.69
C ASP A 66 -27.41 20.43 -17.74
N ALA A 67 -26.39 19.64 -17.36
CA ALA A 67 -25.63 18.83 -18.29
C ALA A 67 -26.45 17.63 -18.82
N PRO A 68 -26.28 17.25 -20.11
CA PRO A 68 -27.07 16.18 -20.71
C PRO A 68 -26.94 14.85 -19.96
N GLY A 69 -28.07 14.22 -19.70
CA GLY A 69 -28.15 12.89 -19.10
C GLY A 69 -27.79 12.81 -17.62
N VAL A 70 -27.55 13.93 -16.94
CA VAL A 70 -27.40 13.97 -15.49
C VAL A 70 -28.77 13.76 -14.84
N LEU A 71 -28.81 12.92 -13.81
CA LEU A 71 -30.01 12.64 -13.02
C LEU A 71 -29.90 13.22 -11.62
N LYS A 72 -28.70 13.17 -11.02
CA LYS A 72 -28.51 13.58 -9.63
C LYS A 72 -27.06 13.97 -9.36
N VAL A 73 -26.89 14.91 -8.45
CA VAL A 73 -25.62 15.20 -7.77
C VAL A 73 -25.83 14.92 -6.29
N LEU A 74 -24.94 14.14 -5.68
CA LEU A 74 -24.99 13.80 -4.26
C LEU A 74 -23.73 14.30 -3.55
N THR A 75 -23.89 14.70 -2.30
CA THR A 75 -22.84 15.21 -1.41
C THR A 75 -22.82 14.37 -0.13
N ALA A 76 -21.92 14.69 0.81
CA ALA A 76 -21.90 14.06 2.13
C ALA A 76 -23.26 14.11 2.86
N LYS A 77 -24.09 15.13 2.61
CA LYS A 77 -25.43 15.31 3.22
C LYS A 77 -26.46 14.28 2.74
N ASP A 78 -26.19 13.64 1.61
CA ASP A 78 -27.10 12.65 1.05
C ASP A 78 -26.83 11.25 1.60
N ILE A 79 -25.73 11.03 2.33
CA ILE A 79 -25.38 9.73 2.90
C ILE A 79 -26.40 9.35 4.00
N PRO A 80 -27.17 8.25 3.87
CA PRO A 80 -28.22 7.90 4.84
C PRO A 80 -27.70 7.53 6.23
N GLY A 81 -26.51 6.92 6.29
CA GLY A 81 -25.87 6.46 7.52
C GLY A 81 -24.56 7.19 7.80
N GLN A 82 -23.49 6.43 8.04
CA GLN A 82 -22.20 6.99 8.43
C GLN A 82 -21.38 7.42 7.20
N ASN A 83 -20.90 8.66 7.19
CA ASN A 83 -19.93 9.14 6.20
C ASN A 83 -18.50 8.69 6.56
N GLN A 84 -18.21 7.39 6.42
CA GLN A 84 -16.95 6.78 6.83
C GLN A 84 -16.61 5.51 6.02
N CYS A 85 -15.37 5.39 5.54
CA CYS A 85 -14.85 4.20 4.87
C CYS A 85 -13.43 3.77 5.33
N GLY A 86 -12.92 4.35 6.40
CA GLY A 86 -11.62 4.04 6.98
C GLY A 86 -11.63 2.73 7.78
N PRO A 87 -10.67 1.82 7.56
CA PRO A 87 -10.70 0.45 8.09
C PRO A 87 -10.31 0.32 9.58
N ILE A 88 -9.69 1.33 10.19
CA ILE A 88 -9.14 1.22 11.56
C ILE A 88 -9.69 2.30 12.49
N ALA A 89 -9.46 3.58 12.19
CA ALA A 89 -9.69 4.67 13.14
C ALA A 89 -11.01 5.43 12.94
N GLY A 90 -11.78 5.09 11.89
CA GLY A 90 -12.99 5.84 11.56
C GLY A 90 -12.70 7.30 11.23
N ASP A 91 -11.63 7.58 10.49
CA ASP A 91 -11.10 8.91 10.17
C ASP A 91 -11.01 9.21 8.66
N ASP A 92 -11.65 8.41 7.82
CA ASP A 92 -11.67 8.55 6.36
C ASP A 92 -13.11 8.70 5.82
N PRO A 93 -13.59 9.92 5.51
CA PRO A 93 -14.96 10.13 5.05
C PRO A 93 -15.15 9.65 3.60
N ILE A 94 -16.35 9.11 3.30
CA ILE A 94 -16.73 8.69 1.94
C ILE A 94 -16.74 9.90 0.99
N LEU A 95 -17.32 11.02 1.43
CA LEU A 95 -17.27 12.30 0.73
C LEU A 95 -16.85 13.39 1.70
N ALA A 96 -15.95 14.28 1.29
CA ALA A 96 -15.51 15.41 2.09
C ALA A 96 -16.69 16.32 2.48
N ASP A 97 -16.74 16.72 3.75
CA ASP A 97 -17.74 17.64 4.28
C ASP A 97 -17.05 18.82 4.97
N GLY A 98 -17.18 20.01 4.39
CA GLY A 98 -16.62 21.26 4.91
C GLY A 98 -15.10 21.45 4.73
N GLU A 99 -14.31 20.40 4.68
CA GLU A 99 -12.84 20.47 4.55
C GLU A 99 -12.29 19.36 3.64
N VAL A 100 -11.31 19.73 2.80
CA VAL A 100 -10.52 18.79 1.99
C VAL A 100 -9.09 18.75 2.50
N GLN A 101 -8.50 17.56 2.55
CA GLN A 101 -7.17 17.28 3.10
C GLN A 101 -6.21 16.62 2.10
N PHE A 102 -6.60 16.46 0.83
CA PHE A 102 -5.67 16.14 -0.26
C PHE A 102 -6.24 16.47 -1.65
N VAL A 103 -5.34 16.68 -2.63
CA VAL A 103 -5.72 16.80 -4.05
C VAL A 103 -6.18 15.43 -4.53
N GLY A 104 -7.41 15.35 -5.04
CA GLY A 104 -8.05 14.10 -5.40
C GLY A 104 -9.07 13.59 -4.38
N GLN A 105 -9.29 14.29 -3.27
CA GLN A 105 -10.31 13.86 -2.29
C GLN A 105 -11.72 13.95 -2.89
N PRO A 106 -12.53 12.90 -2.86
CA PRO A 106 -13.92 12.96 -3.30
C PRO A 106 -14.75 13.96 -2.48
N VAL A 107 -15.43 14.88 -3.15
CA VAL A 107 -16.29 15.92 -2.53
C VAL A 107 -17.77 15.67 -2.81
N PHE A 108 -18.09 15.25 -4.04
CA PHE A 108 -19.44 14.95 -4.47
C PHE A 108 -19.43 13.85 -5.54
N VAL A 109 -20.59 13.35 -5.92
CA VAL A 109 -20.76 12.38 -7.01
C VAL A 109 -21.85 12.83 -7.97
N VAL A 110 -21.62 12.68 -9.26
CA VAL A 110 -22.59 12.91 -10.33
C VAL A 110 -23.07 11.57 -10.86
N VAL A 111 -24.39 11.39 -10.94
CA VAL A 111 -25.01 10.19 -11.53
C VAL A 111 -25.69 10.57 -12.85
N ALA A 112 -25.34 9.86 -13.92
CA ALA A 112 -25.85 10.11 -15.27
C ALA A 112 -26.18 8.81 -16.02
N THR A 113 -26.78 8.95 -17.21
CA THR A 113 -27.16 7.83 -18.08
C THR A 113 -25.99 7.12 -18.76
N SER A 114 -24.77 7.68 -18.70
CA SER A 114 -23.55 7.02 -19.17
C SER A 114 -22.33 7.51 -18.40
N MET A 115 -21.28 6.69 -18.34
CA MET A 115 -20.01 7.04 -17.71
C MET A 115 -19.42 8.34 -18.29
N THR A 116 -19.46 8.49 -19.61
CA THR A 116 -18.88 9.67 -20.29
C THR A 116 -19.63 10.95 -19.91
N LEU A 117 -20.96 10.90 -19.81
CA LEU A 117 -21.77 12.06 -19.40
C LEU A 117 -21.54 12.39 -17.93
N ALA A 118 -21.47 11.39 -17.03
CA ALA A 118 -21.19 11.60 -15.62
C ALA A 118 -19.84 12.31 -15.42
N ARG A 119 -18.77 11.85 -16.07
CA ARG A 119 -17.43 12.45 -15.97
C ARG A 119 -17.38 13.87 -16.52
N ARG A 120 -17.97 14.10 -17.70
CA ARG A 120 -18.03 15.45 -18.29
C ARG A 120 -18.79 16.42 -17.40
N ALA A 121 -19.90 15.98 -16.81
CA ALA A 121 -20.68 16.81 -15.91
C ALA A 121 -19.95 17.08 -14.59
N ALA A 122 -19.27 16.10 -14.01
CA ALA A 122 -18.48 16.29 -12.78
C ALA A 122 -17.42 17.39 -12.93
N ALA A 123 -16.78 17.50 -14.11
CA ALA A 123 -15.82 18.54 -14.42
C ALA A 123 -16.40 19.96 -14.58
N LEU A 124 -17.73 20.12 -14.64
CA LEU A 124 -18.39 21.43 -14.72
C LEU A 124 -18.67 22.06 -13.35
N ALA A 125 -18.51 21.30 -12.26
CA ALA A 125 -18.76 21.79 -10.92
C ALA A 125 -17.73 22.87 -10.57
N LYS A 126 -18.18 23.87 -9.81
CA LYS A 126 -17.29 24.87 -9.22
C LYS A 126 -17.28 24.71 -7.72
N ILE A 127 -16.08 24.54 -7.17
CA ILE A 127 -15.85 24.45 -5.73
C ILE A 127 -15.09 25.70 -5.31
N ASP A 128 -15.68 26.48 -4.40
CA ASP A 128 -15.02 27.63 -3.79
C ASP A 128 -14.26 27.19 -2.55
N TYR A 129 -12.99 27.57 -2.46
CA TYR A 129 -12.06 27.10 -1.44
C TYR A 129 -11.43 28.26 -0.67
N GLU A 130 -11.23 28.05 0.62
CA GLU A 130 -10.25 28.79 1.43
C GLU A 130 -9.06 27.89 1.70
N ASP A 131 -7.90 28.17 1.10
CA ASP A 131 -6.68 27.39 1.30
C ASP A 131 -6.21 27.45 2.77
N LEU A 132 -5.76 26.30 3.27
CA LEU A 132 -5.18 26.13 4.60
C LEU A 132 -3.71 25.67 4.48
N PRO A 133 -2.86 25.88 5.51
CA PRO A 133 -1.48 25.42 5.48
C PRO A 133 -1.38 23.90 5.32
N ALA A 134 -0.63 23.44 4.32
CA ALA A 134 -0.48 22.01 4.02
C ALA A 134 0.89 21.45 4.43
N ILE A 135 0.87 20.27 5.05
CA ILE A 135 2.03 19.40 5.33
C ILE A 135 2.17 18.41 4.17
N LEU A 136 3.24 18.50 3.38
CA LEU A 136 3.39 17.75 2.13
C LEU A 136 4.57 16.74 2.12
N SER A 137 5.43 16.79 3.13
CA SER A 137 6.56 15.86 3.29
C SER A 137 6.54 15.15 4.65
N VAL A 138 7.22 14.01 4.73
CA VAL A 138 7.38 13.24 5.97
C VAL A 138 8.26 13.97 6.97
N GLN A 139 9.24 14.74 6.49
CA GLN A 139 10.09 15.58 7.33
C GLN A 139 9.28 16.69 7.98
N GLN A 140 8.40 17.38 7.23
CA GLN A 140 7.48 18.38 7.79
C GLN A 140 6.54 17.76 8.83
N ALA A 141 5.99 16.56 8.56
CA ALA A 141 5.15 15.85 9.51
C ALA A 141 5.91 15.53 10.82
N ARG A 142 7.18 15.10 10.72
CA ARG A 142 8.05 14.87 11.88
C ARG A 142 8.36 16.15 12.64
N GLU A 143 8.79 17.21 11.97
CA GLU A 143 9.14 18.51 12.57
C GLU A 143 7.95 19.11 13.33
N GLN A 144 6.75 18.99 12.77
CA GLN A 144 5.52 19.55 13.35
C GLN A 144 4.80 18.56 14.30
N GLN A 145 5.35 17.37 14.52
CA GLN A 145 4.70 16.28 15.29
C GLN A 145 3.28 15.95 14.80
N SER A 146 3.05 16.08 13.49
CA SER A 146 1.80 15.72 12.83
C SER A 146 1.78 14.21 12.58
N LEU A 147 1.21 13.46 13.52
CA LEU A 147 1.21 11.99 13.51
C LEU A 147 -0.22 11.45 13.52
N LEU A 148 -0.45 10.36 12.79
CA LEU A 148 -1.74 9.65 12.76
C LEU A 148 -1.96 8.83 14.03
N VAL A 149 -0.88 8.26 14.57
CA VAL A 149 -0.86 7.46 15.80
C VAL A 149 0.42 7.75 16.59
N PRO A 150 0.46 7.46 17.91
CA PRO A 150 1.68 7.58 18.70
C PRO A 150 2.87 6.81 18.08
N PRO A 151 4.11 7.31 18.22
CA PRO A 151 5.29 6.63 17.69
C PRO A 151 5.42 5.19 18.19
N MET A 152 5.80 4.29 17.28
CA MET A 152 6.10 2.91 17.60
C MET A 152 7.59 2.77 17.89
N HIS A 153 7.94 1.98 18.92
CA HIS A 153 9.31 1.85 19.38
C HIS A 153 9.64 0.38 19.69
N LEU A 154 10.67 -0.14 19.04
CA LEU A 154 11.28 -1.42 19.36
C LEU A 154 12.68 -1.17 19.91
N LYS A 155 12.97 -1.76 21.07
CA LYS A 155 14.27 -1.65 21.73
C LYS A 155 14.79 -3.02 22.15
N ARG A 156 16.06 -3.26 21.87
CA ARG A 156 16.84 -4.41 22.34
C ARG A 156 18.18 -3.92 22.86
N GLY A 157 18.61 -4.40 24.03
CA GLY A 157 19.91 -4.02 24.59
C GLY A 157 20.06 -2.52 24.85
N ASP A 158 21.29 -2.03 24.78
CA ASP A 158 21.67 -0.63 25.00
C ASP A 158 22.47 -0.08 23.82
N ALA A 159 21.74 0.25 22.75
CA ALA A 159 22.31 0.78 21.51
C ALA A 159 23.10 2.07 21.72
N ALA A 160 22.71 2.93 22.68
CA ALA A 160 23.40 4.20 22.94
C ALA A 160 24.81 3.94 23.49
N ARG A 161 24.92 3.14 24.55
CA ARG A 161 26.23 2.76 25.11
C ARG A 161 27.11 2.03 24.08
N LYS A 162 26.51 1.13 23.29
CA LYS A 162 27.25 0.38 22.27
C LYS A 162 27.69 1.22 21.07
N LEU A 163 26.98 2.30 20.73
CA LEU A 163 27.44 3.28 19.75
C LEU A 163 28.68 4.02 20.28
N ASP A 164 28.68 4.43 21.56
CA ASP A 164 29.81 5.14 22.18
C ASP A 164 31.07 4.26 22.29
N GLU A 165 30.88 2.94 22.48
CA GLU A 165 31.97 1.95 22.61
C GLU A 165 32.45 1.39 21.26
N ALA A 166 31.75 1.63 20.15
CA ALA A 166 32.03 0.99 18.88
C ALA A 166 33.37 1.49 18.28
N PRO A 167 34.21 0.60 17.71
CA PRO A 167 35.43 0.99 17.02
C PRO A 167 35.20 1.96 15.86
N HIS A 168 34.12 1.74 15.11
CA HIS A 168 33.67 2.59 14.01
C HIS A 168 32.22 2.98 14.19
N THR A 169 31.88 4.19 13.75
CA THR A 169 30.51 4.68 13.71
C THR A 169 30.21 5.29 12.35
N LEU A 170 28.99 5.07 11.84
CA LEU A 170 28.47 5.80 10.69
C LEU A 170 27.09 6.36 10.99
N SER A 171 26.78 7.51 10.41
CA SER A 171 25.47 8.14 10.48
C SER A 171 25.03 8.55 9.08
N GLY A 172 23.73 8.56 8.83
CA GLY A 172 23.23 9.01 7.54
C GLY A 172 21.72 9.07 7.46
N GLU A 173 21.27 9.50 6.28
CA GLU A 173 19.87 9.62 5.91
C GLU A 173 19.58 8.74 4.69
N LEU A 174 18.33 8.28 4.58
CA LEU A 174 17.84 7.59 3.40
C LEU A 174 16.44 8.08 3.06
N HIS A 175 16.16 8.25 1.77
CA HIS A 175 14.83 8.54 1.25
C HIS A 175 14.40 7.40 0.32
N VAL A 176 13.23 6.82 0.59
CA VAL A 176 12.62 5.79 -0.26
C VAL A 176 11.27 6.29 -0.74
N GLY A 177 11.11 6.36 -2.06
CA GLY A 177 9.88 6.83 -2.70
C GLY A 177 8.68 5.90 -2.45
N GLY A 178 7.48 6.45 -2.67
CA GLY A 178 6.25 5.66 -2.72
C GLY A 178 6.12 4.87 -4.03
N GLN A 179 5.04 4.11 -4.17
CA GLN A 179 4.78 3.27 -5.34
C GLN A 179 3.27 3.11 -5.56
N GLU A 180 2.85 3.33 -6.80
CA GLU A 180 1.49 3.08 -7.29
C GLU A 180 1.29 1.59 -7.60
N GLN A 181 0.16 1.02 -7.18
CA GLN A 181 -0.15 -0.40 -7.34
C GLN A 181 -0.28 -0.77 -8.81
N PHE A 182 -0.85 0.14 -9.61
CA PHE A 182 -1.00 -0.01 -11.06
C PHE A 182 -1.64 -1.36 -11.44
N TYR A 183 -2.63 -1.81 -10.65
CA TYR A 183 -3.49 -2.91 -11.06
C TYR A 183 -4.12 -2.57 -12.42
N LEU A 184 -4.18 -3.53 -13.35
CA LEU A 184 -4.63 -3.25 -14.72
C LEU A 184 -6.13 -2.95 -14.79
N GLU A 185 -6.94 -3.67 -14.00
CA GLU A 185 -8.33 -3.28 -13.74
C GLU A 185 -8.33 -2.23 -12.63
N GLY A 186 -8.78 -1.01 -12.93
CA GLY A 186 -8.94 0.07 -11.95
C GLY A 186 -9.97 -0.25 -10.86
N GLN A 187 -10.24 0.71 -9.99
CA GLN A 187 -11.30 0.62 -9.01
C GLN A 187 -12.67 0.61 -9.70
N ILE A 188 -13.50 -0.36 -9.33
CA ILE A 188 -14.85 -0.51 -9.88
C ILE A 188 -15.80 -1.19 -8.89
N SER A 189 -16.99 -0.60 -8.80
CA SER A 189 -18.11 -1.12 -8.03
C SER A 189 -19.40 -1.00 -8.85
N TYR A 190 -20.18 -2.08 -8.89
CA TYR A 190 -21.48 -2.12 -9.54
C TYR A 190 -22.55 -2.54 -8.53
N ALA A 191 -23.35 -1.58 -8.08
CA ALA A 191 -24.36 -1.75 -7.05
C ALA A 191 -25.75 -1.92 -7.67
N ILE A 192 -26.52 -2.88 -7.15
CA ILE A 192 -27.83 -3.29 -7.65
C ILE A 192 -28.80 -3.36 -6.46
N PRO A 193 -29.77 -2.44 -6.36
CA PRO A 193 -30.82 -2.52 -5.34
C PRO A 193 -31.65 -3.80 -5.51
N LYS A 194 -32.09 -4.36 -4.38
CA LYS A 194 -32.94 -5.56 -4.29
C LYS A 194 -34.21 -5.25 -3.51
N GLU A 195 -35.10 -6.24 -3.43
CA GLU A 195 -36.33 -6.13 -2.64
C GLU A 195 -36.04 -5.85 -1.16
N ASP A 196 -36.99 -5.23 -0.47
CA ASP A 196 -36.93 -4.93 0.97
C ASP A 196 -35.66 -4.18 1.42
N GLY A 197 -35.17 -3.27 0.56
CA GLY A 197 -33.96 -2.49 0.85
C GLY A 197 -32.66 -3.28 0.75
N GLY A 198 -32.67 -4.49 0.18
CA GLY A 198 -31.44 -5.23 -0.07
C GLY A 198 -30.52 -4.51 -1.06
N MET A 199 -29.21 -4.77 -0.98
CA MET A 199 -28.20 -4.23 -1.89
C MET A 199 -27.19 -5.32 -2.28
N GLN A 200 -27.04 -5.57 -3.58
CA GLN A 200 -26.00 -6.45 -4.11
C GLN A 200 -24.91 -5.61 -4.79
N LEU A 201 -23.64 -5.92 -4.52
CA LEU A 201 -22.50 -5.29 -5.15
C LEU A 201 -21.61 -6.33 -5.82
N TYR A 202 -21.24 -6.06 -7.08
CA TYR A 202 -20.05 -6.63 -7.67
C TYR A 202 -18.91 -5.62 -7.49
N CYS A 203 -17.88 -6.02 -6.75
CA CYS A 203 -16.80 -5.11 -6.36
C CYS A 203 -15.45 -5.75 -6.67
N SER A 204 -14.55 -5.00 -7.31
CA SER A 204 -13.16 -5.42 -7.46
C SER A 204 -12.44 -5.15 -6.15
N THR A 205 -12.47 -6.14 -5.23
CA THR A 205 -11.95 -6.02 -3.86
C THR A 205 -11.26 -7.30 -3.39
N GLN A 206 -10.24 -7.13 -2.54
CA GLN A 206 -9.58 -8.20 -1.80
C GLN A 206 -10.32 -8.57 -0.51
N HIS A 207 -11.23 -7.71 -0.03
CA HIS A 207 -11.86 -7.87 1.28
C HIS A 207 -13.39 -7.65 1.22
N PRO A 208 -14.15 -8.58 0.60
CA PRO A 208 -15.60 -8.42 0.40
C PRO A 208 -16.39 -8.24 1.70
N THR A 209 -15.97 -8.87 2.81
CA THR A 209 -16.61 -8.72 4.13
C THR A 209 -16.51 -7.29 4.65
N GLU A 210 -15.35 -6.64 4.51
CA GLU A 210 -15.21 -5.24 4.93
C GLU A 210 -16.08 -4.31 4.07
N MET A 211 -16.12 -4.54 2.76
CA MET A 211 -17.00 -3.77 1.87
C MET A 211 -18.47 -3.91 2.26
N GLN A 212 -18.90 -5.10 2.68
CA GLN A 212 -20.26 -5.35 3.17
C GLN A 212 -20.57 -4.49 4.40
N HIS A 213 -19.68 -4.49 5.40
CA HIS A 213 -19.86 -3.68 6.60
C HIS A 213 -19.91 -2.19 6.29
N LEU A 214 -18.96 -1.70 5.48
CA LEU A 214 -18.89 -0.28 5.11
C LEU A 214 -20.14 0.18 4.35
N VAL A 215 -20.60 -0.60 3.37
CA VAL A 215 -21.83 -0.28 2.63
C VAL A 215 -23.06 -0.31 3.54
N ALA A 216 -23.17 -1.30 4.42
CA ALA A 216 -24.28 -1.38 5.36
C ALA A 216 -24.33 -0.18 6.31
N HIS A 217 -23.18 0.23 6.86
CA HIS A 217 -23.08 1.44 7.68
C HIS A 217 -23.40 2.72 6.90
N ALA A 218 -22.94 2.84 5.65
CA ALA A 218 -23.21 4.00 4.80
C ALA A 218 -24.70 4.13 4.44
N LEU A 219 -25.38 3.00 4.25
CA LEU A 219 -26.83 2.95 3.96
C LEU A 219 -27.72 2.90 5.20
N ASN A 220 -27.14 2.84 6.40
CA ASN A 220 -27.87 2.62 7.66
C ASN A 220 -28.75 1.34 7.62
N ARG A 221 -28.14 0.21 7.24
CA ARG A 221 -28.77 -1.11 7.08
C ARG A 221 -28.06 -2.19 7.87
N ASP A 222 -28.74 -3.32 8.07
CA ASP A 222 -28.16 -4.51 8.65
C ASP A 222 -27.26 -5.24 7.64
N PHE A 223 -26.21 -5.91 8.12
CA PHE A 223 -25.24 -6.59 7.25
C PHE A 223 -25.87 -7.67 6.36
N ASN A 224 -26.92 -8.34 6.83
CA ASN A 224 -27.63 -9.37 6.06
C ASN A 224 -28.41 -8.79 4.86
N GLN A 225 -28.60 -7.47 4.78
CA GLN A 225 -29.25 -6.80 3.64
C GLN A 225 -28.24 -6.44 2.54
N VAL A 226 -26.93 -6.62 2.78
CA VAL A 226 -25.87 -6.29 1.83
C VAL A 226 -25.13 -7.55 1.41
N LEU A 227 -25.02 -7.79 0.10
CA LEU A 227 -24.24 -8.87 -0.49
C LEU A 227 -23.11 -8.27 -1.34
N VAL A 228 -21.86 -8.66 -1.09
CA VAL A 228 -20.71 -8.26 -1.91
C VAL A 228 -20.07 -9.48 -2.56
N GLU A 229 -19.89 -9.44 -3.88
CA GLU A 229 -19.30 -10.50 -4.67
C GLU A 229 -18.04 -10.01 -5.42
N SER A 230 -16.95 -10.76 -5.27
CA SER A 230 -15.68 -10.57 -5.99
C SER A 230 -15.25 -11.91 -6.58
N ARG A 231 -15.45 -12.10 -7.88
CA ARG A 231 -15.08 -13.36 -8.57
C ARG A 231 -13.59 -13.44 -8.85
N ARG A 232 -13.01 -12.33 -9.32
CA ARG A 232 -11.61 -12.14 -9.68
C ARG A 232 -11.30 -10.64 -9.76
N MET A 233 -10.02 -10.29 -9.77
CA MET A 233 -9.55 -8.91 -9.93
C MET A 233 -8.44 -8.86 -10.99
N GLY A 234 -8.40 -7.79 -11.78
CA GLY A 234 -7.30 -7.48 -12.70
C GLY A 234 -6.07 -6.90 -11.98
N GLY A 235 -5.65 -7.55 -10.90
CA GLY A 235 -4.66 -7.05 -9.95
C GLY A 235 -5.28 -6.30 -8.77
N GLY A 236 -4.58 -6.31 -7.63
CA GLY A 236 -4.98 -5.57 -6.43
C GLY A 236 -3.77 -5.11 -5.63
N PHE A 237 -2.83 -6.02 -5.35
CA PHE A 237 -1.51 -5.72 -4.77
C PHE A 237 -1.55 -4.98 -3.42
N GLY A 238 -2.66 -5.04 -2.68
CA GLY A 238 -2.92 -4.31 -1.44
C GLY A 238 -3.83 -3.09 -1.63
N GLY A 239 -3.79 -2.44 -2.80
CA GLY A 239 -4.60 -1.24 -3.09
C GLY A 239 -6.10 -1.51 -3.22
N LYS A 240 -6.54 -2.77 -3.13
CA LYS A 240 -7.96 -3.17 -3.10
C LYS A 240 -8.33 -3.88 -1.79
N GLU A 241 -7.50 -3.75 -0.75
CA GLU A 241 -7.75 -4.29 0.59
C GLU A 241 -8.73 -3.44 1.38
N SER A 242 -8.48 -2.12 1.48
CA SER A 242 -9.38 -1.15 2.13
C SER A 242 -9.93 -0.11 1.16
N GLN A 243 -9.10 0.40 0.24
CA GLN A 243 -9.42 1.55 -0.62
C GLN A 243 -10.59 1.32 -1.59
N SER A 244 -10.98 0.06 -1.84
CA SER A 244 -12.21 -0.25 -2.60
C SER A 244 -13.50 0.21 -1.88
N GLY A 245 -13.42 0.46 -0.55
CA GLY A 245 -14.54 0.83 0.31
C GLY A 245 -15.24 2.10 -0.12
N LEU A 246 -14.45 3.14 -0.45
CA LEU A 246 -14.96 4.41 -0.98
C LEU A 246 -15.89 4.18 -2.19
N PHE A 247 -15.43 3.41 -3.18
CA PHE A 247 -16.18 3.20 -4.43
C PHE A 247 -17.38 2.28 -4.24
N ALA A 248 -17.26 1.27 -3.37
CA ALA A 248 -18.38 0.42 -2.98
C ALA A 248 -19.50 1.24 -2.30
N CYS A 249 -19.15 2.08 -1.32
CA CYS A 249 -20.09 2.95 -0.64
C CYS A 249 -20.75 3.95 -1.61
N VAL A 250 -19.97 4.67 -2.44
CA VAL A 250 -20.52 5.65 -3.37
C VAL A 250 -21.49 5.00 -4.36
N ALA A 251 -21.12 3.86 -4.97
CA ALA A 251 -22.00 3.15 -5.90
C ALA A 251 -23.31 2.72 -5.21
N ALA A 252 -23.22 2.21 -3.98
CA ALA A 252 -24.38 1.78 -3.20
C ALA A 252 -25.30 2.95 -2.82
N ILE A 253 -24.74 4.07 -2.34
CA ILE A 253 -25.48 5.29 -1.99
C ILE A 253 -26.23 5.82 -3.23
N CYS A 254 -25.54 5.88 -4.38
CA CYS A 254 -26.17 6.32 -5.63
C CYS A 254 -27.33 5.39 -6.03
N ALA A 255 -27.10 4.07 -5.96
CA ALA A 255 -28.11 3.08 -6.29
C ALA A 255 -29.32 3.14 -5.36
N ASP A 256 -29.08 3.40 -4.07
CA ASP A 256 -30.13 3.55 -3.07
C ASP A 256 -31.00 4.79 -3.30
N HIS A 257 -30.40 5.93 -3.61
CA HIS A 257 -31.17 7.14 -3.90
C HIS A 257 -32.06 7.04 -5.14
N LEU A 258 -31.61 6.31 -6.14
CA LEU A 258 -32.26 6.27 -7.46
C LEU A 258 -33.10 5.01 -7.66
N GLN A 259 -33.00 4.04 -6.74
CA GLN A 259 -33.63 2.72 -6.83
C GLN A 259 -33.36 2.06 -8.20
N ARG A 260 -32.13 2.24 -8.69
CA ARG A 260 -31.63 1.75 -9.98
C ARG A 260 -30.21 1.24 -9.82
N PRO A 261 -29.77 0.26 -10.63
CA PRO A 261 -28.38 -0.17 -10.63
C PRO A 261 -27.45 1.00 -10.98
N VAL A 262 -26.33 1.12 -10.25
CA VAL A 262 -25.31 2.15 -10.50
C VAL A 262 -23.93 1.52 -10.60
N LYS A 263 -23.24 1.79 -11.70
CA LYS A 263 -21.84 1.39 -11.92
C LYS A 263 -20.92 2.59 -11.75
N LEU A 264 -19.95 2.47 -10.84
CA LEU A 264 -18.85 3.42 -10.66
C LEU A 264 -17.56 2.74 -11.12
N ARG A 265 -17.08 3.14 -12.29
CA ARG A 265 -15.79 2.72 -12.85
C ARG A 265 -14.90 3.95 -12.92
N LEU A 266 -13.75 3.91 -12.26
CA LEU A 266 -12.78 4.99 -12.37
C LEU A 266 -11.98 4.93 -13.66
N ASP A 267 -11.61 6.10 -14.15
CA ASP A 267 -10.49 6.24 -15.08
C ASP A 267 -9.17 6.23 -14.32
N ARG A 268 -8.07 5.98 -15.02
CA ARG A 268 -6.77 5.73 -14.40
C ARG A 268 -6.23 6.93 -13.62
N ASP A 269 -6.46 8.13 -14.14
CA ASP A 269 -6.11 9.40 -13.51
C ASP A 269 -6.88 9.63 -12.22
N ASP A 270 -8.21 9.45 -12.24
CA ASP A 270 -9.07 9.54 -11.07
C ASP A 270 -8.66 8.53 -9.98
N ASP A 271 -8.32 7.31 -10.39
CA ASP A 271 -7.84 6.24 -9.49
C ASP A 271 -6.55 6.67 -8.76
N PHE A 272 -5.57 7.22 -9.50
CA PHE A 272 -4.31 7.69 -8.92
C PHE A 272 -4.44 8.90 -8.02
N LEU A 273 -5.47 9.73 -8.26
CA LEU A 273 -5.77 10.90 -7.45
C LEU A 273 -6.54 10.53 -6.18
N ALA A 274 -7.46 9.58 -6.25
CA ALA A 274 -8.33 9.22 -5.14
C ALA A 274 -7.72 8.18 -4.20
N THR A 275 -6.91 7.25 -4.70
CA THR A 275 -6.45 6.08 -3.92
C THR A 275 -5.06 6.21 -3.31
N GLY A 276 -4.91 5.54 -2.18
CA GLY A 276 -3.67 5.34 -1.46
C GLY A 276 -2.63 4.48 -2.17
N LYS A 277 -1.36 4.83 -1.93
CA LYS A 277 -0.18 4.17 -2.53
C LYS A 277 0.68 3.52 -1.45
N ARG A 278 1.78 2.88 -1.85
CA ARG A 278 2.84 2.48 -0.91
C ARG A 278 3.40 3.70 -0.18
N HIS A 279 3.52 3.60 1.14
CA HIS A 279 4.21 4.56 1.99
C HIS A 279 5.65 4.83 1.53
N CYS A 280 5.96 6.09 1.28
CA CYS A 280 7.35 6.56 1.20
C CYS A 280 7.93 6.67 2.62
N PHE A 281 9.25 6.50 2.76
CA PHE A 281 9.93 6.55 4.05
C PHE A 281 11.11 7.54 4.00
N TYR A 282 11.30 8.25 5.10
CA TYR A 282 12.53 8.97 5.45
C TYR A 282 13.17 8.29 6.64
N TYR A 283 14.47 8.10 6.61
CA TYR A 283 15.23 7.48 7.70
C TYR A 283 16.34 8.39 8.16
N GLU A 284 16.55 8.44 9.47
CA GLU A 284 17.80 8.84 10.10
C GLU A 284 18.35 7.64 10.85
N TYR A 285 19.63 7.33 10.65
CA TYR A 285 20.24 6.18 11.28
C TYR A 285 21.64 6.46 11.80
N GLN A 286 22.04 5.68 12.79
CA GLN A 286 23.40 5.56 13.29
C GLN A 286 23.73 4.09 13.50
N ALA A 287 24.91 3.65 13.07
CA ALA A 287 25.37 2.28 13.23
C ALA A 287 26.79 2.27 13.82
N GLY A 288 27.00 1.43 14.83
CA GLY A 288 28.31 1.15 15.41
C GLY A 288 28.75 -0.26 15.01
N PHE A 289 29.99 -0.42 14.57
CA PHE A 289 30.49 -1.70 14.02
C PHE A 289 31.99 -1.94 14.28
N ASP A 290 32.41 -3.21 14.22
CA ASP A 290 33.80 -3.64 14.36
C ASP A 290 34.58 -3.64 13.04
N ASP A 291 35.89 -3.94 13.09
CA ASP A 291 36.77 -4.02 11.92
C ASP A 291 36.32 -5.11 10.92
N GLU A 292 35.55 -6.11 11.39
CA GLU A 292 34.96 -7.13 10.54
C GLU A 292 33.65 -6.68 9.86
N GLY A 293 33.12 -5.51 10.21
CA GLY A 293 31.83 -4.99 9.76
C GLY A 293 30.64 -5.59 10.48
N ARG A 294 30.83 -6.27 11.62
CA ARG A 294 29.73 -6.73 12.48
C ARG A 294 29.07 -5.52 13.14
N ILE A 295 27.75 -5.44 13.04
CA ILE A 295 26.96 -4.40 13.68
C ILE A 295 26.87 -4.72 15.18
N LEU A 296 27.35 -3.79 15.99
CA LEU A 296 27.31 -3.84 17.45
C LEU A 296 26.15 -3.04 18.02
N ALA A 297 25.76 -1.97 17.33
CA ALA A 297 24.63 -1.12 17.70
C ALA A 297 23.95 -0.55 16.46
N LEU A 298 22.62 -0.46 16.50
CA LEU A 298 21.83 0.19 15.46
C LEU A 298 20.78 1.11 16.08
N LYS A 299 20.78 2.37 15.65
CA LYS A 299 19.70 3.31 15.92
C LYS A 299 19.06 3.72 14.60
N VAL A 300 17.75 3.55 14.45
CA VAL A 300 16.99 3.96 13.26
C VAL A 300 15.73 4.68 13.70
N GLU A 301 15.54 5.89 13.21
CA GLU A 301 14.24 6.56 13.21
C GLU A 301 13.72 6.60 11.78
N MET A 302 12.51 6.10 11.56
CA MET A 302 11.85 6.13 10.26
C MET A 302 10.53 6.89 10.34
N VAL A 303 10.28 7.75 9.34
CA VAL A 303 9.01 8.44 9.18
C VAL A 303 8.38 7.99 7.89
N LEU A 304 7.19 7.40 7.99
CA LEU A 304 6.42 6.96 6.85
C LEU A 304 5.28 7.94 6.56
N ARG A 305 5.05 8.21 5.27
CA ARG A 305 3.91 9.05 4.84
C ARG A 305 2.63 8.26 4.97
N GLY A 306 1.83 8.52 6.00
CA GLY A 306 0.52 7.91 6.15
C GLY A 306 -0.56 8.56 5.29
N GLY A 307 -0.43 9.84 4.95
CA GLY A 307 -1.50 10.59 4.29
C GLY A 307 -2.43 11.23 5.30
N PHE A 308 -3.65 11.59 4.86
CA PHE A 308 -4.55 12.39 5.67
C PHE A 308 -5.34 11.59 6.74
N SER A 309 -5.57 10.30 6.49
CA SER A 309 -6.28 9.36 7.38
C SER A 309 -5.37 8.17 7.76
N THR A 310 -5.82 7.35 8.71
CA THR A 310 -5.00 6.28 9.30
C THR A 310 -4.80 5.10 8.35
N ASP A 311 -5.87 4.65 7.69
CA ASP A 311 -5.92 3.41 6.89
C ASP A 311 -5.10 2.27 7.53
N LEU A 312 -4.23 1.60 6.78
CA LEU A 312 -3.37 0.51 7.25
C LEU A 312 -1.96 1.01 7.61
N THR A 313 -1.78 2.32 7.84
CA THR A 313 -0.49 2.91 8.21
C THR A 313 0.11 2.31 9.49
N PRO A 314 -0.64 2.14 10.60
CA PRO A 314 -0.08 1.53 11.82
C PRO A 314 0.46 0.11 11.61
N PRO A 315 -0.29 -0.86 11.04
CA PRO A 315 0.25 -2.21 10.84
C PRO A 315 1.38 -2.25 9.80
N VAL A 316 1.43 -1.32 8.82
CA VAL A 316 2.60 -1.13 7.93
C VAL A 316 3.84 -0.69 8.72
N ALA A 317 3.70 0.26 9.65
CA ALA A 317 4.80 0.72 10.51
C ALA A 317 5.32 -0.41 11.41
N THR A 318 4.42 -1.16 12.04
CA THR A 318 4.79 -2.33 12.85
C THR A 318 5.58 -3.35 12.03
N ARG A 319 5.10 -3.67 10.82
CA ARG A 319 5.81 -4.61 9.93
C ARG A 319 7.17 -4.06 9.49
N ALA A 320 7.30 -2.77 9.18
CA ALA A 320 8.58 -2.16 8.85
C ALA A 320 9.58 -2.28 10.00
N ILE A 321 9.18 -1.97 11.24
CA ILE A 321 10.02 -2.14 12.43
C ILE A 321 10.51 -3.59 12.57
N CYS A 322 9.62 -4.57 12.43
CA CYS A 322 9.97 -5.99 12.55
C CYS A 322 10.82 -6.55 11.41
N HIS A 323 11.10 -5.75 10.37
CA HIS A 323 11.93 -6.15 9.22
C HIS A 323 13.19 -5.30 9.05
N VAL A 324 13.47 -4.34 9.95
CA VAL A 324 14.74 -3.61 9.97
C VAL A 324 15.93 -4.53 10.17
N ASP A 325 15.75 -5.65 10.86
CA ASP A 325 16.78 -6.65 11.02
C ASP A 325 17.12 -7.37 9.71
N ASN A 326 16.17 -7.47 8.76
CA ASN A 326 16.27 -8.34 7.59
C ASN A 326 16.87 -9.72 7.97
N ALA A 327 17.96 -10.15 7.34
CA ALA A 327 18.61 -11.41 7.64
C ALA A 327 19.68 -11.32 8.75
N TYR A 328 19.79 -10.18 9.44
CA TYR A 328 20.92 -9.84 10.30
C TYR A 328 20.57 -9.87 11.78
N TYR A 329 21.43 -10.48 12.58
CA TYR A 329 21.33 -10.43 14.03
C TYR A 329 21.80 -9.07 14.56
N LEU A 330 20.89 -8.34 15.19
CA LEU A 330 21.17 -7.08 15.88
C LEU A 330 21.16 -7.32 17.39
N SER A 331 22.31 -7.18 18.06
CA SER A 331 22.42 -7.38 19.52
C SER A 331 21.79 -6.24 20.30
N ASP A 332 22.03 -5.01 19.87
CA ASP A 332 21.59 -3.78 20.50
C ASP A 332 20.97 -2.87 19.43
N ALA A 333 19.67 -2.62 19.54
CA ALA A 333 18.90 -1.88 18.56
C ALA A 333 17.89 -0.92 19.22
N ASP A 334 17.77 0.28 18.66
CA ASP A 334 16.77 1.29 19.00
C ASP A 334 16.08 1.75 17.70
N ILE A 335 14.89 1.22 17.44
CA ILE A 335 14.16 1.38 16.18
C ILE A 335 12.83 2.08 16.44
N LYS A 336 12.63 3.26 15.85
CA LYS A 336 11.42 4.07 16.00
C LYS A 336 10.74 4.27 14.65
N ALA A 337 9.41 4.12 14.60
CA ALA A 337 8.62 4.49 13.44
C ALA A 337 7.55 5.54 13.79
N LEU A 338 7.50 6.58 12.97
CA LEU A 338 6.54 7.68 13.06
C LEU A 338 5.60 7.61 11.87
N CYS A 339 4.30 7.50 12.14
CA CYS A 339 3.23 7.51 11.15
C CYS A 339 2.85 8.96 10.83
N GLY A 340 3.57 9.60 9.90
CA GLY A 340 3.37 11.02 9.59
C GLY A 340 2.04 11.29 8.90
N LYS A 341 1.22 12.17 9.50
CA LYS A 341 0.01 12.72 8.86
C LYS A 341 0.41 13.80 7.86
N THR A 342 -0.04 13.67 6.63
CA THR A 342 0.26 14.61 5.53
C THR A 342 -0.99 14.90 4.72
N HIS A 343 -1.01 16.04 4.05
CA HIS A 343 -2.10 16.45 3.16
C HIS A 343 -1.93 15.81 1.77
N SER A 344 -2.03 14.48 1.74
CA SER A 344 -1.96 13.62 0.57
C SER A 344 -2.94 12.45 0.74
N GLN A 345 -3.16 11.68 -0.32
CA GLN A 345 -3.96 10.45 -0.26
C GLN A 345 -3.54 9.59 0.93
N SER A 346 -4.51 8.94 1.57
CA SER A 346 -4.24 7.99 2.64
C SER A 346 -3.51 6.79 2.08
N ASN A 347 -2.24 6.63 2.43
CA ASN A 347 -1.44 5.51 1.94
C ASN A 347 -1.90 4.21 2.59
N THR A 348 -1.76 3.12 1.84
CA THR A 348 -2.40 1.84 2.17
C THR A 348 -1.45 0.66 1.98
N ALA A 349 -1.99 -0.55 2.06
CA ALA A 349 -1.31 -1.77 1.73
C ALA A 349 -0.72 -1.74 0.31
N PHE A 350 0.54 -2.17 0.22
CA PHE A 350 1.17 -2.62 -1.01
C PHE A 350 1.88 -3.94 -0.71
N ARG A 351 1.92 -4.90 -1.64
CA ARG A 351 2.75 -6.13 -1.57
C ARG A 351 4.07 -5.91 -0.82
N GLY A 352 4.24 -6.65 0.28
CA GLY A 352 5.35 -6.53 1.23
C GLY A 352 5.01 -5.76 2.51
N PHE A 353 4.06 -4.83 2.44
CA PHE A 353 3.36 -4.22 3.57
C PHE A 353 4.30 -3.55 4.59
N GLY A 354 5.22 -2.71 4.13
CA GLY A 354 6.25 -2.10 4.98
C GLY A 354 7.51 -2.96 5.15
N GLY A 355 7.46 -4.26 4.91
CA GLY A 355 8.63 -5.15 4.94
C GLY A 355 9.77 -4.71 3.99
N PRO A 356 9.50 -4.36 2.71
CA PRO A 356 10.54 -3.82 1.82
C PRO A 356 11.20 -2.54 2.36
N GLN A 357 10.40 -1.65 2.95
CA GLN A 357 10.90 -0.41 3.56
C GLN A 357 11.64 -0.67 4.89
N GLY A 358 11.24 -1.68 5.66
CA GLY A 358 12.01 -2.14 6.82
C GLY A 358 13.38 -2.69 6.41
N ALA A 359 13.42 -3.57 5.41
CA ALA A 359 14.65 -4.26 5.01
C ALA A 359 15.65 -3.36 4.27
N ILE A 360 15.19 -2.38 3.48
CA ILE A 360 16.09 -1.59 2.63
C ILE A 360 17.07 -0.71 3.43
N VAL A 361 16.68 -0.22 4.61
CA VAL A 361 17.56 0.65 5.41
C VAL A 361 18.77 -0.10 5.93
N ILE A 362 18.60 -1.35 6.39
CA ILE A 362 19.74 -2.14 6.87
C ILE A 362 20.66 -2.59 5.74
N GLU A 363 20.11 -2.88 4.55
CA GLU A 363 20.91 -3.14 3.36
C GLU A 363 21.75 -1.93 2.97
N TYR A 364 21.17 -0.73 3.02
CA TYR A 364 21.86 0.52 2.75
C TYR A 364 22.99 0.77 3.76
N ILE A 365 22.73 0.51 5.04
CA ILE A 365 23.72 0.62 6.13
C ILE A 365 24.88 -0.35 5.91
N ILE A 366 24.61 -1.63 5.67
CA ILE A 366 25.64 -2.65 5.45
C ILE A 366 26.51 -2.33 4.23
N ASP A 367 25.88 -1.86 3.15
CA ASP A 367 26.61 -1.44 1.97
C ASP A 367 27.55 -0.25 2.26
N ASN A 368 27.15 0.68 3.15
CA ASN A 368 28.01 1.79 3.58
C ASN A 368 29.13 1.32 4.53
N ILE A 369 28.85 0.41 5.47
CA ILE A 369 29.87 -0.24 6.31
C ILE A 369 30.93 -0.91 5.43
N ALA A 370 30.50 -1.66 4.41
CA ALA A 370 31.42 -2.33 3.49
C ALA A 370 32.31 -1.34 2.72
N ARG A 371 31.78 -0.18 2.32
CA ARG A 371 32.55 0.88 1.66
C ARG A 371 33.57 1.52 2.60
N GLU A 372 33.17 1.82 3.84
CA GLU A 372 34.07 2.40 4.86
C GLU A 372 35.25 1.48 5.14
N LEU A 373 35.00 0.18 5.25
CA LEU A 373 36.04 -0.84 5.51
C LEU A 373 36.79 -1.29 4.24
N GLY A 374 36.37 -0.85 3.05
CA GLY A 374 36.94 -1.30 1.78
C GLY A 374 36.74 -2.80 1.49
N ARG A 375 35.65 -3.40 2.01
CA ARG A 375 35.34 -4.83 1.90
C ARG A 375 34.25 -5.12 0.87
N ASP A 376 34.12 -6.39 0.48
CA ASP A 376 32.94 -6.79 -0.29
C ASP A 376 31.70 -6.80 0.62
N ALA A 377 30.60 -6.24 0.14
CA ALA A 377 29.39 -6.15 0.94
C ALA A 377 28.79 -7.53 1.25
N LEU A 378 29.06 -8.56 0.45
CA LEU A 378 28.65 -9.93 0.77
C LEU A 378 29.38 -10.46 2.02
N ASP A 379 30.66 -10.13 2.19
CA ASP A 379 31.45 -10.55 3.36
C ASP A 379 30.89 -9.93 4.65
N VAL A 380 30.56 -8.63 4.59
CA VAL A 380 29.96 -7.91 5.73
C VAL A 380 28.58 -8.47 6.06
N ARG A 381 27.76 -8.80 5.06
CA ARG A 381 26.46 -9.47 5.28
C ARG A 381 26.62 -10.79 6.03
N ARG A 382 27.56 -11.64 5.61
CA ARG A 382 27.80 -12.97 6.21
C ARG A 382 28.15 -12.91 7.70
N VAL A 383 28.97 -11.94 8.11
CA VAL A 383 29.34 -11.74 9.53
C VAL A 383 28.12 -11.39 10.40
N ASN A 384 27.10 -10.77 9.78
CA ASN A 384 25.91 -10.27 10.44
C ASN A 384 24.71 -11.22 10.40
N PHE A 385 24.71 -12.28 9.59
CA PHE A 385 23.57 -13.20 9.51
C PHE A 385 23.12 -13.75 10.87
N TYR A 386 21.81 -13.99 10.98
CA TYR A 386 21.29 -14.84 12.05
C TYR A 386 22.02 -16.19 12.08
N GLY A 387 22.30 -16.68 13.28
CA GLY A 387 22.82 -18.03 13.49
C GLY A 387 21.69 -19.08 13.58
N THR A 388 22.07 -20.34 13.75
CA THR A 388 21.12 -21.45 13.96
C THR A 388 21.00 -21.82 15.44
N GLY A 389 22.11 -21.82 16.19
CA GLY A 389 22.13 -22.09 17.64
C GLY A 389 22.18 -20.84 18.51
N GLU A 390 23.12 -19.94 18.22
CA GLU A 390 23.28 -18.65 18.89
C GLU A 390 22.93 -17.52 17.92
N ARG A 391 22.73 -16.30 18.44
CA ARG A 391 22.40 -15.12 17.61
C ARG A 391 21.21 -15.38 16.67
N ASN A 392 20.18 -16.05 17.19
CA ASN A 392 19.01 -16.53 16.42
C ASN A 392 17.68 -15.95 16.93
N VAL A 393 17.69 -15.01 17.88
CA VAL A 393 16.48 -14.34 18.37
C VAL A 393 16.40 -12.94 17.78
N THR A 394 15.26 -12.62 17.17
CA THR A 394 14.95 -11.32 16.58
C THR A 394 14.84 -10.21 17.62
N PRO A 395 14.91 -8.92 17.21
CA PRO A 395 14.75 -7.80 18.13
C PRO A 395 13.38 -7.76 18.85
N TYR A 396 12.35 -8.40 18.29
CA TYR A 396 11.01 -8.53 18.89
C TYR A 396 10.82 -9.86 19.65
N GLY A 397 11.90 -10.61 19.91
CA GLY A 397 11.88 -11.77 20.81
C GLY A 397 11.46 -13.09 20.18
N GLN A 398 11.18 -13.14 18.88
CA GLN A 398 10.90 -14.39 18.17
C GLN A 398 12.21 -15.10 17.79
N THR A 399 12.32 -16.40 18.08
CA THR A 399 13.40 -17.26 17.59
C THR A 399 13.24 -17.52 16.09
N VAL A 400 14.32 -17.37 15.33
CA VAL A 400 14.39 -17.75 13.92
C VAL A 400 14.71 -19.24 13.84
N GLU A 401 13.67 -20.03 13.56
CA GLU A 401 13.76 -21.46 13.30
C GLU A 401 14.01 -21.73 11.81
N ASP A 402 14.52 -22.91 11.47
CA ASP A 402 14.80 -23.35 10.09
C ASP A 402 15.57 -22.32 9.25
N ASN A 403 16.56 -21.67 9.87
CA ASN A 403 17.37 -20.65 9.22
C ASN A 403 18.32 -21.24 8.18
N VAL A 404 17.94 -21.14 6.91
CA VAL A 404 18.69 -21.65 5.73
C VAL A 404 19.52 -20.57 5.01
N ILE A 405 19.74 -19.40 5.64
CA ILE A 405 20.34 -18.27 4.93
C ILE A 405 21.77 -18.54 4.46
N HIS A 406 22.54 -19.30 5.24
CA HIS A 406 23.93 -19.60 4.95
C HIS A 406 24.02 -20.49 3.71
N GLU A 407 23.27 -21.59 3.68
CA GLU A 407 23.21 -22.53 2.56
C GLU A 407 22.67 -21.87 1.29
N LEU A 408 21.62 -21.04 1.42
CA LEU A 408 21.00 -20.35 0.29
C LEU A 408 21.98 -19.36 -0.36
N VAL A 409 22.69 -18.57 0.45
CA VAL A 409 23.65 -17.59 -0.05
C VAL A 409 24.88 -18.29 -0.64
N ASP A 410 25.38 -19.37 -0.04
CA ASP A 410 26.48 -20.18 -0.59
C ASP A 410 26.11 -20.75 -1.98
N GLN A 411 24.93 -21.33 -2.09
CA GLN A 411 24.44 -21.88 -3.36
C GLN A 411 24.28 -20.78 -4.42
N LEU A 412 23.73 -19.62 -4.05
CA LEU A 412 23.54 -18.51 -5.00
C LEU A 412 24.87 -17.88 -5.41
N GLU A 413 25.81 -17.71 -4.49
CA GLU A 413 27.15 -17.19 -4.77
C GLU A 413 27.88 -18.07 -5.80
N ALA A 414 27.85 -19.39 -5.58
CA ALA A 414 28.46 -20.37 -6.47
C ALA A 414 27.75 -20.44 -7.83
N SER A 415 26.43 -20.65 -7.85
CA SER A 415 25.66 -20.84 -9.09
C SER A 415 25.56 -19.59 -9.97
N SER A 416 25.81 -18.41 -9.40
CA SER A 416 25.81 -17.14 -10.14
C SER A 416 27.20 -16.67 -10.58
N ASP A 417 28.26 -17.44 -10.31
CA ASP A 417 29.67 -17.09 -10.51
C ASP A 417 30.04 -15.73 -9.90
N TYR A 418 29.51 -15.43 -8.70
CA TYR A 418 29.57 -14.10 -8.10
C TYR A 418 31.00 -13.53 -8.05
N VAL A 419 31.94 -14.29 -7.47
CA VAL A 419 33.34 -13.85 -7.29
C VAL A 419 34.02 -13.56 -8.63
N ALA A 420 33.87 -14.47 -9.60
CA ALA A 420 34.45 -14.31 -10.94
C ALA A 420 33.87 -13.07 -11.65
N ARG A 421 32.55 -12.88 -11.59
CA ARG A 421 31.86 -11.72 -12.18
C ARG A 421 32.23 -10.41 -11.48
N ARG A 422 32.40 -10.40 -10.16
CA ARG A 422 32.91 -9.24 -9.40
C ARG A 422 34.31 -8.85 -9.89
N GLY A 423 35.20 -9.83 -10.06
CA GLY A 423 36.54 -9.61 -10.62
C GLY A 423 36.50 -9.01 -12.02
N ALA A 424 35.71 -9.60 -12.93
CA ALA A 424 35.54 -9.10 -14.29
C ALA A 424 34.94 -7.68 -14.34
N ILE A 425 33.98 -7.37 -13.47
CA ILE A 425 33.38 -6.04 -13.35
C ILE A 425 34.40 -5.01 -12.87
N ARG A 426 35.25 -5.34 -11.88
CA ARG A 426 36.30 -4.44 -11.41
C ARG A 426 37.28 -4.10 -12.54
N GLU A 427 37.67 -5.09 -13.35
CA GLU A 427 38.58 -4.84 -14.48
C GLU A 427 37.91 -4.01 -15.58
N PHE A 428 36.66 -4.32 -15.93
CA PHE A 428 35.88 -3.50 -16.86
C PHE A 428 35.77 -2.04 -16.39
N ASN A 429 35.50 -1.83 -15.11
CA ASN A 429 35.33 -0.50 -14.53
C ASN A 429 36.64 0.31 -14.48
N LYS A 430 37.82 -0.32 -14.44
CA LYS A 430 39.10 0.41 -14.56
C LYS A 430 39.32 0.97 -15.96
N GLN A 431 38.88 0.22 -16.99
CA GLN A 431 39.13 0.55 -18.39
C GLN A 431 38.04 1.42 -19.01
N SER A 432 36.82 1.40 -18.47
CA SER A 432 35.68 2.17 -18.99
C SER A 432 35.51 3.50 -18.25
N PRO A 433 35.78 4.67 -18.86
CA PRO A 433 35.64 5.97 -18.21
C PRO A 433 34.18 6.41 -18.04
N VAL A 434 33.27 5.91 -18.88
CA VAL A 434 31.86 6.37 -18.95
C VAL A 434 30.89 5.35 -18.37
N LEU A 435 30.98 4.09 -18.80
CA LEU A 435 30.06 3.04 -18.36
C LEU A 435 30.65 2.30 -17.16
N LYS A 436 29.89 2.21 -16.07
CA LYS A 436 30.25 1.37 -14.92
C LYS A 436 29.23 0.25 -14.76
N LYS A 437 29.71 -0.92 -14.33
CA LYS A 437 28.88 -2.07 -13.99
C LYS A 437 28.87 -2.26 -12.46
N GLY A 438 27.74 -2.71 -11.94
CA GLY A 438 27.55 -3.08 -10.55
C GLY A 438 27.02 -4.51 -10.43
N LEU A 439 27.31 -5.16 -9.31
CA LEU A 439 26.78 -6.47 -8.96
C LEU A 439 26.62 -6.51 -7.44
N ALA A 440 25.46 -6.95 -6.98
CA ALA A 440 25.11 -7.12 -5.58
C ALA A 440 24.39 -8.47 -5.38
N LEU A 441 24.53 -9.02 -4.18
CA LEU A 441 23.81 -10.19 -3.69
C LEU A 441 23.24 -9.81 -2.32
N THR A 442 21.92 -9.88 -2.17
CA THR A 442 21.20 -9.39 -0.99
C THR A 442 20.28 -10.48 -0.45
N PRO A 443 20.34 -10.78 0.86
CA PRO A 443 19.44 -11.74 1.50
C PRO A 443 18.07 -11.12 1.76
N VAL A 444 17.08 -11.99 2.06
CA VAL A 444 15.82 -11.53 2.63
C VAL A 444 15.30 -12.53 3.67
N LYS A 445 14.91 -12.03 4.83
CA LYS A 445 14.00 -12.72 5.77
C LYS A 445 12.66 -12.00 5.72
N PHE A 446 11.58 -12.74 5.51
CA PHE A 446 10.23 -12.18 5.45
C PHE A 446 9.28 -13.04 6.27
N GLY A 447 8.72 -12.46 7.34
CA GLY A 447 7.86 -13.14 8.32
C GLY A 447 6.36 -12.97 8.10
#